data_AF-W9WSE4-F1
#
_entry.id   AF-W9WSE4-F1
#
_cell.length_a   1.000
_cell.length_b   1.000
_cell.length_c   1.000
_cell.angle_alpha   90.00
_cell.angle_beta   90.00
_cell.angle_gamma   90.00
#
_symmetry.space_group_name_H-M   'P 1'
#
loop_
_entity.id
_entity.type
_entity.pdbx_description
1 polymer ?
#
loop_
_entity_poly.entity_id
_entity_poly.type
_entity_poly.pdbx_seq_one_letter_code
_entity_poly.pdbx_strand_id
1 'polypeptide(L)' 'MADVSSTRLYLGNLPRNITKQDIEDHFGNHGTGSIKEIKLMNGFGFIEYEDAMDARDVVPGKSS' A
#
# COMPACT_ATOMS: atom_id res chain seq x y z
N MET A 1 6.60 -17.51 13.98
CA MET A 1 6.59 -17.27 12.52
C MET A 1 6.72 -15.77 12.32
N ALA A 2 7.65 -15.30 11.50
CA ALA A 2 7.81 -13.86 11.26
C ALA A 2 6.47 -13.31 10.78
N ASP A 3 5.89 -12.42 11.58
CA ASP A 3 4.73 -11.62 11.22
C ASP A 3 5.08 -10.95 9.89
N VAL A 4 4.52 -11.48 8.80
CA VAL A 4 4.53 -10.75 7.53
C VAL A 4 3.75 -9.49 7.86
N SER A 5 4.48 -8.40 8.10
CA SER A 5 3.95 -7.13 8.55
C SER A 5 2.74 -6.79 7.68
N SER A 6 1.55 -7.08 8.20
CA SER A 6 0.32 -7.11 7.40
C SER A 6 -0.08 -5.72 6.92
N THR A 7 0.68 -4.70 7.30
CA THR A 7 0.52 -3.29 6.98
C THR A 7 1.25 -2.83 5.72
N ARG A 8 2.14 -3.63 5.12
CA ARG A 8 2.97 -3.18 4.00
C ARG A 8 2.50 -3.75 2.66
N LEU A 9 2.07 -2.87 1.74
CA LEU A 9 1.69 -3.24 0.38
C LEU A 9 2.81 -2.93 -0.62
N TYR A 10 2.95 -3.82 -1.61
CA TYR A 10 3.84 -3.64 -2.76
C TYR A 10 3.08 -3.05 -3.95
N LEU A 11 3.67 -2.03 -4.57
CA LEU A 11 3.14 -1.36 -5.74
C LEU A 11 4.06 -1.63 -6.94
N GLY A 12 3.61 -2.47 -7.86
CA GLY A 12 4.32 -2.76 -9.11
C GLY A 12 3.85 -1.89 -10.27
N ASN A 13 4.61 -1.89 -11.37
CA ASN A 13 4.25 -1.25 -12.63
C ASN A 13 3.94 0.26 -12.48
N LEU A 14 4.67 0.93 -11.59
CA LEU A 14 4.46 2.35 -11.33
C LEU A 14 5.07 3.21 -12.45
N PRO A 15 4.36 4.24 -12.94
CA PRO A 15 4.90 5.14 -13.93
C PRO A 15 6.02 5.99 -13.33
N ARG A 16 7.04 6.34 -14.14
CA ARG A 16 8.27 7.01 -13.65
C ARG A 16 8.02 8.39 -13.03
N ASN A 17 6.91 9.01 -13.36
CA ASN A 17 6.49 10.32 -12.86
C ASN A 17 5.54 10.24 -11.67
N ILE A 18 5.26 9.05 -11.12
CA ILE A 18 4.38 8.95 -9.96
C ILE A 18 5.00 9.62 -8.74
N THR A 19 4.20 10.38 -8.02
CA THR A 19 4.62 11.04 -6.79
C THR A 19 3.97 10.40 -5.58
N LYS A 20 4.49 10.72 -4.39
CA LYS A 20 3.87 10.27 -3.14
C LYS A 20 2.44 10.77 -3.02
N GLN A 21 2.18 12.00 -3.46
CA GLN A 21 0.86 12.59 -3.43
C GLN A 21 -0.14 11.82 -4.30
N ASP A 22 0.25 11.37 -5.50
CA ASP A 22 -0.62 10.51 -6.33
C ASP A 22 -1.02 9.22 -5.61
N ILE A 23 -0.09 8.64 -4.85
CA ILE A 23 -0.34 7.44 -4.03
C ILE A 23 -1.26 7.81 -2.86
N GLU A 24 -1.00 8.91 -2.15
CA GLU A 24 -1.86 9.38 -1.05
C GLU A 24 -3.28 9.68 -1.53
N ASP A 25 -3.45 10.34 -2.67
CA ASP A 25 -4.77 10.62 -3.26
C ASP A 25 -5.49 9.34 -3.69
N HIS A 26 -4.76 8.38 -4.29
CA HIS A 26 -5.33 7.12 -4.77
C HIS A 26 -5.74 6.18 -3.64
N PHE A 27 -4.92 6.06 -2.59
CA PHE A 27 -5.17 5.19 -1.44
C PHE A 27 -5.99 5.88 -0.34
N GLY A 28 -5.88 7.19 -0.21
CA GLY A 28 -6.65 7.99 0.75
C GLY A 28 -8.14 8.07 0.42
N ASN A 29 -8.52 7.96 -0.86
CA ASN A 29 -9.93 7.88 -1.26
C ASN A 29 -10.53 6.47 -1.14
N HIS A 30 -9.71 5.40 -1.17
CA HIS A 30 -10.20 4.03 -1.31
C HIS A 30 -10.33 3.23 -0.01
N GLY A 31 -9.74 3.65 1.11
CA GLY A 31 -9.90 2.91 2.37
C GLY A 31 -9.06 3.41 3.54
N THR A 32 -9.78 3.94 4.53
CA THR A 32 -9.67 3.87 6.01
C THR A 32 -8.33 3.82 6.76
N GLY A 33 -7.15 3.86 6.14
CA GLY A 33 -5.88 3.77 6.85
C GLY A 33 -4.99 5.01 6.70
N SER A 34 -4.46 5.52 7.82
CA SER A 34 -3.36 6.48 7.79
C SER A 34 -2.10 5.82 7.22
N ILE A 35 -1.56 6.40 6.14
CA ILE A 35 -0.31 5.92 5.56
C ILE A 35 0.84 6.43 6.42
N LYS A 36 1.62 5.49 6.97
CA LYS A 36 2.80 5.78 7.79
C LYS A 36 4.01 6.12 6.95
N GLU A 37 4.23 5.36 5.87
CA GLU A 37 5.39 5.54 5.01
C GLU A 37 5.08 5.22 3.54
N ILE A 38 5.60 6.05 2.64
CA ILE A 38 5.58 5.82 1.19
C ILE A 38 7.01 5.82 0.67
N LYS A 39 7.41 4.69 0.08
CA LYS A 39 8.70 4.50 -0.59
C LYS A 39 8.48 4.26 -2.08
N LEU A 40 8.92 5.19 -2.90
CA LEU A 40 8.87 5.10 -4.36
C LEU A 40 10.27 4.87 -4.92
N MET A 41 10.37 3.94 -5.87
CA MET A 41 11.57 3.61 -6.63
C MET A 41 11.23 3.58 -8.12
N ASN A 42 12.25 3.48 -8.96
CA ASN A 42 12.07 3.59 -10.41
C ASN A 42 11.36 2.33 -10.97
N GLY A 43 10.04 2.41 -11.12
CA GLY A 43 9.18 1.33 -11.63
C GLY A 43 8.42 0.51 -10.57
N PHE A 44 8.62 0.79 -9.28
CA PHE A 44 7.90 0.12 -8.19
C PHE A 44 7.95 0.93 -6.89
N GLY A 45 7.10 0.59 -5.92
CA GLY A 45 7.05 1.24 -4.63
C GLY A 45 6.46 0.36 -3.54
N PHE A 46 6.43 0.91 -2.34
CA PHE A 46 5.81 0.29 -1.18
C PHE A 46 5.08 1.37 -0.37
N ILE A 47 3.97 0.96 0.22
CA ILE A 47 3.26 1.74 1.23
C ILE A 47 3.15 0.92 2.51
N GLU A 48 3.34 1.58 3.64
CA GLU A 48 3.15 1.01 4.97
C GLU A 48 2.03 1.78 5.67
N TYR A 49 1.00 1.08 6.11
CA TYR A 49 -0.09 1.64 6.90
C TYR A 49 0.25 1.66 8.40
N GLU A 50 -0.33 2.61 9.13
CA GLU A 50 -0.18 2.66 10.58
C GLU A 50 -0.83 1.46 11.28
N ASP A 51 -1.95 0.97 10.76
CA ASP A 51 -2.72 -0.11 11.37
C ASP A 51 -2.98 -1.30 10.44
N ALA A 52 -2.79 -2.52 10.96
CA ALA A 52 -2.86 -3.77 10.18
C ALA A 52 -4.29 -4.18 9.84
N MET A 53 -5.28 -3.60 10.50
CA MET A 53 -6.69 -3.92 10.27
C MET A 53 -7.23 -3.37 8.94
N ASP A 54 -6.64 -2.30 8.41
CA ASP A 54 -7.04 -1.70 7.12
C ASP A 54 -6.53 -2.46 5.89
N ALA A 55 -5.44 -3.21 6.03
CA ALA A 55 -4.89 -3.99 4.92
C ALA A 55 -5.73 -5.23 4.58
N ARG A 56 -6.68 -5.62 5.45
CA ARG A 56 -7.46 -6.86 5.29
C ARG A 56 -8.62 -6.71 4.31
N ASP A 57 -9.08 -5.50 3.99
CA ASP A 57 -10.19 -5.26 3.06
C ASP A 57 -9.72 -5.04 1.60
N VAL A 58 -8.43 -4.76 1.40
CA VAL A 58 -7.85 -4.47 0.07
C VAL A 58 -7.42 -5.74 -0.67
N VAL A 59 -7.31 -6.87 0.03
CA VAL A 59 -6.94 -8.16 -0.58
C VAL A 59 -8.22 -8.96 -0.82
N PRO A 60 -8.75 -9.03 -2.07
CA PRO A 60 -9.76 -10.02 -2.38
C PRO A 60 -9.13 -11.39 -2.13
N GLY A 61 -9.63 -12.08 -1.10
CA GLY A 61 -9.20 -13.42 -0.78
C GLY A 61 -9.25 -14.28 -2.04
N LYS A 62 -8.09 -14.82 -2.44
CA LYS A 62 -8.09 -16.03 -3.27
C LYS A 62 -8.59 -17.15 -2.38
N SER A 63 -9.89 -17.34 -2.38
CA SER A 63 -10.51 -18.63 -2.09
C SER A 63 -10.17 -19.58 -3.25
N SER A 64 -9.76 -20.79 -2.86
CA SER A 64 -9.38 -21.97 -3.67
C SER A 64 -7.88 -22.18 -3.84
#